data_AF-A0A9P6ZEZ4-F1
#
_entry.id   AF-A0A9P6ZEZ4-F1
#
_cell.length_a   1.000
_cell.length_b   1.000
_cell.length_c   1.000
_cell.angle_alpha   90.00
_cell.angle_beta   90.00
_cell.angle_gamma   90.00
#
_symmetry.space_group_name_H-M   'P 1'
#
loop_
_entity.id
_entity.type
_entity.pdbx_description
1 polymer ?
#
loop_
_entity_poly.entity_id
_entity_poly.type
_entity_poly.pdbx_seq_one_letter_code
_entity_poly.pdbx_strand_id
1 'polypeptide(L)'
;MEFVQYCDGLRGALIIYDPQDPYSFLYDIDDESTIITLMDWYHVPSPQVQRQMVPDSVLINGVGNYPGGPDMPYAIINVQPYKRYRFRLLNMACKPNYIFSIDHHKLIIIEADGQYVEPLVVDSIQIYAAQRYSFILETNRPIDNYWVHAVPNLGANSTAILRYAGSPDVDPMIRITPNPVALQETDLHPLYPPLPMLLLEDGADVKLNIVLGKNVTNFNFLINGVQYISPSIPVLLQLLNGDMSASEMAPNGSIYSLPRNRVIEISWIPDFSPGRPHPFHLHGHKFAVIRSAGSSSYNYINPVLRDTVNTGFLGDRVTIRFITDNPGPWLLHCHIDWHLYSGMALVFAEASRDVAASQPLSNSSKQLCPIYDSLPQQNFSLPPPN
;
A
#
# COMPACT_ATOMS: atom_id res chain seq x y z
N MET A 1 12.94 -12.15 -16.14
CA MET A 1 13.25 -12.07 -14.70
C MET A 1 12.43 -10.92 -14.15
N GLU A 2 11.48 -11.20 -13.27
CA GLU A 2 10.79 -10.15 -12.51
C GLU A 2 11.76 -9.70 -11.42
N PHE A 3 12.23 -8.46 -11.51
CA PHE A 3 12.97 -7.83 -10.41
C PHE A 3 12.02 -6.88 -9.67
N VAL A 4 12.51 -6.34 -8.57
CA VAL A 4 11.80 -5.45 -7.66
C VAL A 4 11.86 -4.01 -8.22
N GLN A 5 11.44 -3.85 -9.48
CA GLN A 5 11.77 -2.71 -10.36
C GLN A 5 11.31 -1.36 -9.81
N TYR A 6 10.17 -1.30 -9.14
CA TYR A 6 9.68 -0.01 -8.65
C TYR A 6 10.58 0.55 -7.53
N CYS A 7 11.39 -0.29 -6.86
CA CYS A 7 12.41 0.15 -5.91
C CYS A 7 13.53 0.94 -6.55
N ASP A 8 13.76 0.74 -7.84
CA ASP A 8 14.75 1.49 -8.63
C ASP A 8 14.20 2.85 -9.10
N GLY A 9 13.01 3.24 -8.63
CA GLY A 9 12.44 4.57 -8.79
C GLY A 9 11.29 4.66 -9.79
N LEU A 10 10.88 3.57 -10.43
CA LEU A 10 9.72 3.57 -11.35
C LEU A 10 8.39 3.53 -10.58
N ARG A 11 8.08 4.63 -9.90
CA ARG A 11 6.87 4.83 -9.07
C ARG A 11 6.53 6.32 -8.98
N GLY A 12 5.25 6.64 -8.81
CA GLY A 12 4.78 8.02 -8.69
C GLY A 12 3.34 8.09 -8.21
N ALA A 13 2.91 9.29 -7.84
CA ALA A 13 1.54 9.53 -7.38
C ALA A 13 0.59 9.66 -8.58
N LEU A 14 -0.61 9.08 -8.45
CA LEU A 14 -1.74 9.31 -9.34
C LEU A 14 -2.90 9.84 -8.49
N ILE A 15 -3.28 11.09 -8.71
CA ILE A 15 -4.41 11.74 -8.01
C ILE A 15 -5.57 11.89 -8.97
N ILE A 16 -6.73 11.35 -8.60
CA ILE A 16 -7.98 11.53 -9.32
C ILE A 16 -8.84 12.49 -8.49
N TYR A 17 -9.00 13.72 -8.98
CA TYR A 17 -9.82 14.74 -8.32
C TYR A 17 -11.31 14.48 -8.58
N ASP A 18 -12.13 14.74 -7.55
CA ASP A 18 -13.58 14.64 -7.61
C ASP A 18 -14.20 16.05 -7.72
N PRO A 19 -14.87 16.39 -8.84
CA PRO A 19 -15.57 17.67 -8.96
C PRO A 19 -16.69 17.89 -7.94
N GLN A 20 -17.17 16.82 -7.30
CA GLN A 20 -18.22 16.82 -6.27
C GLN A 20 -17.68 16.33 -4.92
N ASP A 21 -16.40 16.58 -4.65
CA ASP A 21 -15.76 16.15 -3.40
C ASP A 21 -16.57 16.60 -2.17
N PRO A 22 -17.02 15.65 -1.31
CA PRO A 22 -17.86 15.95 -0.16
C PRO A 22 -17.13 16.76 0.92
N TYR A 23 -15.80 16.88 0.85
CA TYR A 23 -14.97 17.65 1.76
C TYR A 23 -14.36 18.90 1.14
N SER A 24 -14.75 19.26 -0.09
CA SER A 24 -14.26 20.47 -0.77
C SER A 24 -14.38 21.76 0.06
N PHE A 25 -15.34 21.84 0.99
CA PHE A 25 -15.51 23.00 1.89
C PHE A 25 -14.56 22.99 3.11
N LEU A 26 -13.90 21.87 3.42
CA LEU A 26 -12.99 21.73 4.55
C LEU A 26 -11.58 22.23 4.26
N TYR A 27 -11.23 22.48 3.00
CA TYR A 27 -9.91 22.96 2.60
C TYR A 27 -9.99 24.10 1.59
N ASP A 28 -8.88 24.83 1.45
CA ASP A 28 -8.75 25.94 0.51
C ASP A 28 -7.83 25.55 -0.67
N ILE A 29 -6.89 24.62 -0.45
CA ILE A 29 -5.85 24.25 -1.43
C ILE A 29 -5.70 22.72 -1.46
N ASP A 30 -5.77 22.17 -2.67
CA ASP A 30 -5.57 20.76 -3.03
C ASP A 30 -5.05 20.72 -4.47
N ASP A 31 -3.73 20.65 -4.62
CA ASP A 31 -3.02 20.64 -5.89
C ASP A 31 -1.70 19.86 -5.78
N GLU A 32 -0.86 19.89 -6.81
CA GLU A 32 0.44 19.19 -6.83
C GLU A 32 1.35 19.53 -5.64
N SER A 33 1.27 20.75 -5.10
CA SER A 33 2.08 21.17 -3.94
C SER A 33 1.66 20.52 -2.62
N THR A 34 0.48 19.89 -2.61
CA THR A 34 -0.08 19.20 -1.44
C THR A 34 0.18 17.69 -1.44
N ILE A 35 0.93 17.19 -2.43
CA ILE A 35 1.31 15.79 -2.49
C ILE A 35 2.56 15.56 -1.63
N ILE A 36 2.46 14.59 -0.71
CA ILE A 36 3.56 14.13 0.14
C ILE A 36 3.81 12.66 -0.14
N THR A 37 4.97 12.34 -0.72
CA THR A 37 5.40 10.98 -0.99
C THR A 37 6.50 10.55 -0.04
N LEU A 38 6.36 9.35 0.54
CA LEU A 38 7.39 8.68 1.33
C LEU A 38 7.97 7.51 0.52
N MET A 39 9.29 7.42 0.45
CA MET A 39 10.01 6.39 -0.31
C MET A 39 11.21 5.88 0.46
N ASP A 40 11.53 4.60 0.26
CA ASP A 40 12.82 4.01 0.62
C ASP A 40 13.79 4.11 -0.55
N TRP A 41 15.06 4.38 -0.26
CA TRP A 41 16.08 4.49 -1.29
C TRP A 41 17.27 3.58 -1.00
N TYR A 42 17.72 2.89 -2.03
CA TYR A 42 18.86 1.99 -2.00
C TYR A 42 19.96 2.51 -2.92
N HIS A 43 21.21 2.50 -2.48
CA HIS A 43 22.35 2.98 -3.26
C HIS A 43 22.79 2.00 -4.36
N VAL A 44 22.34 0.76 -4.29
CA VAL A 44 22.58 -0.26 -5.31
C VAL A 44 21.27 -0.62 -6.01
N PRO A 45 21.30 -0.94 -7.32
CA PRO A 45 20.11 -1.39 -8.04
C PRO A 45 19.48 -2.62 -7.39
N SER A 46 18.16 -2.73 -7.47
CA SER A 46 17.35 -3.79 -6.85
C SER A 46 17.87 -5.22 -7.09
N PRO A 47 18.46 -5.59 -8.25
CA PRO A 47 18.98 -6.93 -8.46
C PRO A 47 20.26 -7.25 -7.67
N GLN A 48 20.95 -6.23 -7.15
CA GLN A 48 22.14 -6.35 -6.30
C GLN A 48 21.79 -6.24 -4.81
N VAL A 49 20.56 -5.82 -4.48
CA VAL A 49 20.10 -5.69 -3.10
C VAL A 49 19.97 -7.08 -2.47
N GLN A 50 20.70 -7.31 -1.39
CA GLN A 50 20.58 -8.54 -0.62
C GLN A 50 19.35 -8.50 0.30
N ARG A 51 18.74 -9.66 0.58
CA ARG A 51 17.48 -9.76 1.38
C ARG A 51 17.52 -9.04 2.74
N GLN A 52 18.69 -8.90 3.34
CA GLN A 52 18.87 -8.27 4.66
C GLN A 52 19.14 -6.77 4.60
N MET A 53 19.34 -6.19 3.41
CA MET A 53 19.62 -4.76 3.30
C MET A 53 18.42 -3.93 3.78
N VAL A 54 18.77 -2.89 4.52
CA VAL A 54 17.89 -1.79 4.89
C VAL A 54 18.05 -0.67 3.86
N PRO A 55 17.03 0.19 3.69
CA PRO A 55 17.18 1.38 2.87
C PRO A 55 18.35 2.25 3.38
N ASP A 56 19.17 2.76 2.47
CA ASP A 56 20.24 3.71 2.78
C ASP A 56 19.66 5.08 3.20
N SER A 57 18.56 5.49 2.57
CA SER A 57 17.85 6.74 2.85
C SER A 57 16.33 6.55 2.82
N VAL A 58 15.64 7.48 3.47
CA VAL A 58 14.20 7.69 3.33
C VAL A 58 13.99 9.05 2.68
N LEU A 59 13.24 9.07 1.59
CA LEU A 59 12.96 10.28 0.83
C LEU A 59 11.55 10.78 1.13
N ILE A 60 11.44 12.08 1.44
CA ILE A 60 10.18 12.82 1.44
C ILE A 60 10.19 13.71 0.19
N ASN A 61 9.19 13.56 -0.68
CA ASN A 61 9.11 14.27 -1.96
C ASN A 61 10.39 14.18 -2.81
N GLY A 62 11.03 13.00 -2.80
CA GLY A 62 12.23 12.72 -3.59
C GLY A 62 13.55 13.20 -2.97
N VAL A 63 13.51 13.82 -1.79
CA VAL A 63 14.70 14.35 -1.11
C VAL A 63 14.89 13.64 0.24
N GLY A 64 16.12 13.26 0.55
CA GLY A 64 16.47 12.62 1.81
C GLY A 64 17.97 12.61 2.05
N ASN A 65 18.34 12.36 3.30
CA ASN A 65 19.72 12.26 3.76
C ASN A 65 20.04 10.80 4.15
N TYR A 66 21.32 10.44 4.18
CA TYR A 66 21.76 9.14 4.66
C TYR A 66 22.96 9.27 5.61
N PRO A 67 23.15 8.34 6.58
CA PRO A 67 24.27 8.39 7.51
C PRO A 67 25.63 8.41 6.80
N GLY A 68 26.45 9.42 7.09
CA GLY A 68 27.77 9.60 6.46
C GLY A 68 27.72 10.20 5.05
N GLY A 69 26.54 10.60 4.56
CA GLY A 69 26.38 11.30 3.30
C GLY A 69 26.74 12.79 3.36
N PRO A 70 26.74 13.48 2.20
CA PRO A 70 26.88 14.93 2.16
C PRO A 70 25.67 15.60 2.82
N ASP A 71 25.87 16.85 3.25
CA ASP A 71 24.78 17.69 3.73
C ASP A 71 23.90 18.11 2.54
N MET A 72 22.70 17.54 2.44
CA MET A 72 21.74 17.83 1.36
C MET A 72 20.56 18.64 1.92
N PRO A 73 20.02 19.59 1.13
CA PRO A 73 18.86 20.37 1.54
C PRO A 73 17.67 19.45 1.79
N TYR A 74 16.80 19.83 2.73
CA TYR A 74 15.55 19.13 3.00
C TYR A 74 14.50 19.40 1.91
N ALA A 75 13.55 18.47 1.75
CA ALA A 75 12.31 18.80 1.05
C ALA A 75 11.58 19.93 1.78
N ILE A 76 11.04 20.88 1.03
CA ILE A 76 10.29 22.02 1.58
C ILE A 76 8.85 21.96 1.09
N ILE A 77 7.91 21.91 2.03
CA ILE A 77 6.47 21.97 1.81
C ILE A 77 6.03 23.38 2.21
N ASN A 78 5.67 24.20 1.23
CA ASN A 78 5.33 25.61 1.46
C ASN A 78 3.85 25.77 1.76
N VAL A 79 3.53 26.59 2.76
CA VAL A 79 2.16 26.91 3.13
C VAL A 79 1.95 28.39 3.41
N GLN A 80 0.75 28.89 3.12
CA GLN A 80 0.31 30.24 3.51
C GLN A 80 -0.32 30.17 4.91
N PRO A 81 -0.11 31.17 5.77
CA PRO A 81 -0.77 31.22 7.08
C PRO A 81 -2.30 31.36 6.94
N TYR A 82 -3.03 30.79 7.90
CA TYR A 82 -4.51 30.84 7.98
C TYR A 82 -5.23 30.26 6.77
N LYS A 83 -4.68 29.19 6.21
CA LYS A 83 -5.25 28.37 5.15
C LYS A 83 -5.42 26.93 5.61
N ARG A 84 -6.22 26.17 4.85
CA ARG A 84 -6.46 24.75 5.06
C ARG A 84 -6.01 24.00 3.81
N TYR A 85 -5.11 23.04 3.99
CA TYR A 85 -4.54 22.25 2.90
C TYR A 85 -5.03 20.82 3.01
N ARG A 86 -5.49 20.23 1.90
CA ARG A 86 -5.66 18.78 1.83
C ARG A 86 -4.34 18.17 1.38
N PHE A 87 -3.53 17.73 2.33
CA PHE A 87 -2.33 16.97 1.99
C PHE A 87 -2.69 15.53 1.63
N ARG A 88 -2.04 15.02 0.58
CA ARG A 88 -2.18 13.65 0.08
C ARG A 88 -0.90 12.89 0.39
N LEU A 89 -0.92 12.07 1.44
CA LEU A 89 0.21 11.28 1.90
C LEU A 89 0.20 9.91 1.21
N LEU A 90 1.30 9.54 0.57
CA LEU A 90 1.47 8.25 -0.10
C LEU A 90 2.74 7.56 0.40
N ASN A 91 2.61 6.31 0.85
CA ASN A 91 3.78 5.46 1.07
C ASN A 91 4.03 4.65 -0.20
N MET A 92 5.03 5.09 -0.97
CA MET A 92 5.46 4.42 -2.21
C MET A 92 6.69 3.51 -1.97
N ALA A 93 7.05 3.26 -0.71
CA ALA A 93 8.22 2.47 -0.37
C ALA A 93 8.05 0.98 -0.72
N CYS A 94 9.16 0.30 -0.98
CA CYS A 94 9.20 -1.13 -1.25
C CYS A 94 9.11 -2.01 -0.02
N LYS A 95 9.43 -1.46 1.16
CA LYS A 95 9.54 -2.25 2.38
C LYS A 95 9.07 -1.55 3.66
N PRO A 96 9.63 -0.41 4.06
CA PRO A 96 9.32 0.15 5.37
C PRO A 96 7.89 0.69 5.44
N ASN A 97 7.36 0.68 6.66
CA ASN A 97 6.29 1.59 7.06
C ASN A 97 6.90 2.79 7.78
N TYR A 98 6.16 3.88 7.82
CA TYR A 98 6.60 5.13 8.44
C TYR A 98 5.60 5.59 9.48
N ILE A 99 6.09 6.12 10.59
CA ILE A 99 5.30 7.00 11.46
C ILE A 99 5.51 8.43 10.93
N PHE A 100 4.47 8.98 10.33
CA PHE A 100 4.45 10.33 9.79
C PHE A 100 3.84 11.31 10.80
N SER A 101 4.46 12.47 10.98
CA SER A 101 3.92 13.55 11.80
C SER A 101 4.45 14.92 11.37
N ILE A 102 3.81 15.99 11.82
CA ILE A 102 4.25 17.37 11.59
C ILE A 102 4.23 18.10 12.93
N ASP A 103 5.35 18.70 13.31
CA ASP A 103 5.50 19.36 14.61
C ASP A 103 4.38 20.36 14.88
N HIS A 104 3.71 20.23 16.03
CA HIS A 104 2.60 21.08 16.47
C HIS A 104 1.36 21.13 15.57
N HIS A 105 1.26 20.33 14.52
CA HIS A 105 0.09 20.29 13.65
C HIS A 105 -0.72 19.02 13.90
N LYS A 106 -2.04 19.17 13.92
CA LYS A 106 -2.96 18.02 13.87
C LYS A 106 -3.18 17.63 12.41
N LEU A 107 -3.43 16.35 12.20
CA LEU A 107 -3.75 15.76 10.91
C LEU A 107 -5.22 15.33 10.97
N ILE A 108 -6.09 16.01 10.24
CA ILE A 108 -7.52 15.67 10.18
C ILE A 108 -7.74 14.73 8.99
N ILE A 109 -7.65 13.43 9.20
CA ILE A 109 -7.78 12.43 8.13
C ILE A 109 -9.21 12.45 7.59
N ILE A 110 -9.34 12.52 6.27
CA ILE A 110 -10.63 12.53 5.55
C ILE A 110 -10.72 11.46 4.45
N GLU A 111 -9.61 10.78 4.15
CA GLU A 111 -9.55 9.71 3.15
C GLU A 111 -8.51 8.66 3.54
N ALA A 112 -8.83 7.39 3.32
CA ALA A 112 -7.90 6.26 3.41
C ALA A 112 -7.97 5.44 2.12
N ASP A 113 -6.82 5.23 1.48
CA ASP A 113 -6.65 4.47 0.24
C ASP A 113 -7.70 4.82 -0.86
N GLY A 114 -8.04 6.09 -1.06
CA GLY A 114 -9.03 6.51 -2.06
C GLY A 114 -10.48 6.33 -1.63
N GLN A 115 -10.76 6.10 -0.35
CA GLN A 115 -12.11 6.04 0.21
C GLN A 115 -12.29 7.15 1.24
N TYR A 116 -13.35 7.95 1.10
CA TYR A 116 -13.70 8.98 2.08
C TYR A 116 -14.02 8.34 3.43
N VAL A 117 -13.45 8.90 4.50
CA VAL A 117 -13.72 8.52 5.90
C VAL A 117 -14.29 9.71 6.65
N GLU A 118 -15.04 9.45 7.72
CA GLU A 118 -15.42 10.48 8.69
C GLU A 118 -14.16 11.19 9.23
N PRO A 119 -14.17 12.52 9.41
CA PRO A 119 -12.96 13.24 9.81
C PRO A 119 -12.40 12.76 11.15
N LEU A 120 -11.16 12.26 11.15
CA LEU A 120 -10.48 11.75 12.34
C LEU A 120 -9.23 12.58 12.64
N VAL A 121 -9.16 13.19 13.82
CA VAL A 121 -8.06 14.06 14.24
C VAL A 121 -6.98 13.27 14.96
N VAL A 122 -5.76 13.27 14.41
CA VAL A 122 -4.59 12.58 15.00
C VAL A 122 -3.36 13.50 15.01
N ASP A 123 -2.31 13.09 15.72
CA ASP A 123 -0.98 13.72 15.70
C ASP A 123 0.00 12.97 14.78
N SER A 124 -0.21 11.67 14.58
CA SER A 124 0.65 10.86 13.72
C SER A 124 -0.10 9.75 13.00
N ILE A 125 0.43 9.39 11.83
CA ILE A 125 -0.11 8.34 10.95
C ILE A 125 0.97 7.29 10.77
N GLN A 126 0.75 6.06 11.24
CA GLN A 126 1.55 4.92 10.78
C GLN A 126 1.02 4.48 9.41
N ILE A 127 1.83 4.67 8.36
CA ILE A 127 1.48 4.39 6.98
C ILE A 127 2.33 3.24 6.42
N TYR A 128 1.69 2.16 5.99
CA TYR A 128 2.36 0.98 5.43
C TYR A 128 2.56 1.10 3.92
N ALA A 129 3.45 0.28 3.35
CA ALA A 129 3.71 0.26 1.91
C ALA A 129 2.40 0.14 1.11
N ALA A 130 2.25 0.99 0.09
CA ALA A 130 1.06 1.17 -0.75
C ALA A 130 -0.18 1.81 -0.10
N GLN A 131 -0.16 2.17 1.18
CA GLN A 131 -1.25 2.94 1.77
C GLN A 131 -1.19 4.42 1.38
N ARG A 132 -2.36 5.07 1.38
CA ARG A 132 -2.53 6.51 1.17
C ARG A 132 -3.50 7.08 2.20
N TYR A 133 -3.26 8.31 2.62
CA TYR A 133 -4.20 9.09 3.43
C TYR A 133 -4.29 10.51 2.90
N SER A 134 -5.51 11.05 2.78
CA SER A 134 -5.68 12.50 2.69
C SER A 134 -5.99 13.05 4.08
N PHE A 135 -5.30 14.11 4.48
CA PHE A 135 -5.60 14.82 5.73
C PHE A 135 -5.65 16.33 5.51
N ILE A 136 -6.53 17.00 6.25
CA ILE A 136 -6.56 18.45 6.31
C ILE A 136 -5.54 18.92 7.34
N LEU A 137 -4.71 19.87 6.94
CA LEU A 137 -3.81 20.61 7.81
C LEU A 137 -4.23 22.07 7.84
N GLU A 138 -4.50 22.57 9.04
CA GLU A 138 -4.80 23.97 9.27
C GLU A 138 -3.51 24.72 9.62
N THR A 139 -3.23 25.81 8.90
CA THR A 139 -2.02 26.60 9.13
C THR A 139 -2.25 27.72 10.14
N ASN A 140 -2.75 27.32 11.32
CA ASN A 140 -3.13 28.20 12.42
C ASN A 140 -2.04 28.35 13.50
N ARG A 141 -0.80 27.98 13.17
CA ARG A 141 0.37 28.12 14.05
C ARG A 141 1.13 29.42 13.77
N PRO A 142 2.01 29.88 14.68
CA PRO A 142 2.90 31.01 14.41
C PRO A 142 3.64 30.84 13.07
N ILE A 143 3.87 31.95 12.37
CA ILE A 143 4.63 31.94 11.12
C ILE A 143 6.07 31.52 11.43
N ASP A 144 6.41 30.26 11.11
CA ASP A 144 7.71 29.66 11.37
C ASP A 144 7.93 28.42 10.47
N ASN A 145 9.11 27.82 10.57
CA ASN A 145 9.43 26.52 10.00
C ASN A 145 9.08 25.41 11.01
N TYR A 146 8.54 24.30 10.54
CA TYR A 146 8.17 23.12 11.35
C TYR A 146 8.77 21.85 10.74
N TRP A 147 9.27 20.93 11.56
CA TRP A 147 9.71 19.63 11.06
C TRP A 147 8.51 18.78 10.65
N VAL A 148 8.65 18.16 9.48
CA VAL A 148 7.85 17.04 9.01
C VAL A 148 8.70 15.80 9.22
N HIS A 149 8.17 14.80 9.93
CA HIS A 149 8.91 13.60 10.28
C HIS A 149 8.38 12.40 9.51
N ALA A 150 9.28 11.58 8.99
CA ALA A 150 8.99 10.22 8.51
C ALA A 150 9.95 9.26 9.22
N VAL A 151 9.47 8.62 10.29
CA VAL A 151 10.26 7.68 11.09
C VAL A 151 10.01 6.26 10.58
N PRO A 152 10.96 5.62 9.87
CA PRO A 152 10.74 4.28 9.35
C PRO A 152 10.86 3.23 10.47
N ASN A 153 10.22 2.08 10.28
CA ASN A 153 10.51 0.90 11.11
C ASN A 153 11.86 0.24 10.79
N LEU A 154 12.50 0.62 9.67
CA LEU A 154 13.78 0.11 9.17
C LEU A 154 14.57 1.23 8.48
N GLY A 155 15.82 1.44 8.90
CA GLY A 155 16.69 2.48 8.33
C GLY A 155 16.76 3.75 9.21
N ALA A 156 17.36 4.81 8.68
CA ALA A 156 17.50 6.09 9.38
C ALA A 156 16.25 6.96 9.22
N ASN A 157 15.97 7.79 10.22
CA ASN A 157 14.88 8.77 10.17
C ASN A 157 15.09 9.79 9.05
N SER A 158 13.99 10.29 8.50
CA SER A 158 14.01 11.39 7.53
C SER A 158 13.09 12.52 7.96
N THR A 159 13.50 13.72 7.59
CA THR A 159 12.79 14.96 7.89
C THR A 159 12.64 15.82 6.65
N ALA A 160 11.59 16.64 6.65
CA ALA A 160 11.34 17.71 5.69
C ALA A 160 10.89 18.97 6.45
N ILE A 161 10.79 20.10 5.75
CA ILE A 161 10.42 21.38 6.35
C ILE A 161 9.03 21.79 5.85
N LEU A 162 8.07 21.95 6.76
CA LEU A 162 6.85 22.70 6.50
C LEU A 162 7.15 24.19 6.75
N ARG A 163 7.17 24.99 5.69
CA ARG A 163 7.56 26.41 5.73
C ARG A 163 6.37 27.31 5.53
N TYR A 164 6.08 28.14 6.52
CA TYR A 164 5.08 29.19 6.39
C TYR A 164 5.62 30.35 5.54
N ALA A 165 4.77 30.94 4.71
CA ALA A 165 5.10 32.16 4.00
C ALA A 165 5.42 33.29 4.99
N GLY A 166 6.60 33.91 4.84
CA GLY A 166 7.13 34.91 5.76
C GLY A 166 8.14 34.37 6.79
N SER A 167 8.35 33.06 6.86
CA SER A 167 9.40 32.47 7.70
C SER A 167 10.79 32.63 7.10
N PRO A 168 11.85 32.74 7.94
CA PRO A 168 13.24 32.77 7.46
C PRO A 168 13.64 31.45 6.80
N ASP A 169 14.61 31.51 5.88
CA ASP A 169 15.20 30.33 5.23
C ASP A 169 16.24 29.66 6.14
N VAL A 170 15.76 29.01 7.20
CA VAL A 170 16.55 28.29 8.20
C VAL A 170 15.83 27.02 8.62
N ASP A 171 16.56 26.11 9.25
CA ASP A 171 16.01 24.88 9.80
C ASP A 171 15.02 25.16 10.95
N PRO A 172 13.94 24.35 11.07
CA PRO A 172 13.03 24.42 12.21
C PRO A 172 13.74 24.20 13.54
N MET A 173 13.31 24.91 14.59
CA MET A 173 13.69 24.59 15.96
C MET A 173 13.15 23.20 16.36
N ILE A 174 13.92 22.45 17.16
CA ILE A 174 13.47 21.18 17.71
C ILE A 174 12.28 21.42 18.64
N ARG A 175 11.17 20.75 18.35
CA ARG A 175 9.93 20.81 19.12
C ARG A 175 9.48 19.42 19.50
N ILE A 176 8.98 19.25 20.73
CA ILE A 176 8.45 17.99 21.22
C ILE A 176 6.93 18.13 21.30
N THR A 177 6.20 17.27 20.62
CA THR A 177 4.75 17.12 20.82
C THR A 177 4.53 16.16 21.98
N PRO A 178 4.05 16.62 23.15
CA PRO A 178 3.83 15.74 24.29
C PRO A 178 2.60 14.86 24.04
N ASN A 179 2.72 13.55 24.32
CA ASN A 179 1.65 12.56 24.25
C ASN A 179 0.87 12.57 22.90
N PRO A 180 1.54 12.30 21.76
CA PRO A 180 0.88 12.32 20.47
C PRO A 180 -0.21 11.25 20.38
N VAL A 181 -1.38 11.62 19.84
CA VAL A 181 -2.46 10.71 19.49
C VAL A 181 -2.14 10.05 18.16
N ALA A 182 -1.72 8.78 18.20
CA ALA A 182 -1.46 8.00 17.00
C ALA A 182 -2.76 7.46 16.39
N LEU A 183 -2.84 7.45 15.06
CA LEU A 183 -3.91 6.80 14.31
C LEU A 183 -4.06 5.32 14.72
N GLN A 184 -5.30 4.93 15.04
CA GLN A 184 -5.72 3.54 15.11
C GLN A 184 -6.66 3.25 13.94
N GLU A 185 -6.41 2.17 13.18
CA GLU A 185 -7.25 1.82 12.02
C GLU A 185 -8.70 1.52 12.43
N THR A 186 -8.91 1.02 13.66
CA THR A 186 -10.24 0.74 14.22
C THR A 186 -11.13 1.99 14.37
N ASP A 187 -10.51 3.17 14.42
CA ASP A 187 -11.19 4.45 14.62
C ASP A 187 -11.53 5.12 13.28
N LEU A 188 -11.11 4.53 12.15
CA LEU A 188 -11.50 4.98 10.82
C LEU A 188 -12.87 4.38 10.47
N HIS A 189 -13.79 5.27 10.13
CA HIS A 189 -15.13 4.90 9.67
C HIS A 189 -15.40 5.54 8.31
N PRO A 190 -16.00 4.82 7.36
CA PRO A 190 -16.23 5.36 6.02
C PRO A 190 -17.32 6.43 6.06
N LEU A 191 -17.16 7.51 5.28
CA LEU A 191 -18.18 8.56 5.17
C LEU A 191 -19.48 8.00 4.57
N TYR A 192 -19.36 7.09 3.61
CA TYR A 192 -20.48 6.37 3.02
C TYR A 192 -20.49 4.93 3.55
N PRO A 193 -21.63 4.43 4.05
CA PRO A 193 -21.69 3.11 4.66
C PRO A 193 -21.33 2.02 3.62
N PRO A 194 -20.59 0.96 4.03
CA PRO A 194 -20.36 -0.20 3.17
C PRO A 194 -21.67 -0.86 2.76
N LEU A 195 -21.63 -1.67 1.70
CA LEU A 195 -22.78 -2.45 1.27
C LEU A 195 -23.26 -3.36 2.43
N PRO A 196 -24.57 -3.37 2.77
CA PRO A 196 -25.07 -4.08 3.95
C PRO A 196 -24.71 -5.56 4.03
N MET A 197 -24.55 -6.24 2.90
CA MET A 197 -24.16 -7.66 2.87
C MET A 197 -22.73 -7.92 3.38
N LEU A 198 -21.83 -6.93 3.33
CA LEU A 198 -20.49 -7.04 3.92
C LEU A 198 -20.55 -7.05 5.46
N LEU A 199 -21.64 -6.52 6.03
CA LEU A 199 -21.79 -6.16 7.43
C LEU A 199 -22.59 -7.17 8.26
N LEU A 200 -23.04 -8.28 7.67
CA LEU A 200 -23.75 -9.33 8.42
C LEU A 200 -22.73 -10.23 9.13
N GLU A 201 -22.82 -10.42 10.45
CA GLU A 201 -21.82 -11.19 11.23
C GLU A 201 -21.47 -12.56 10.59
N ASP A 202 -22.47 -13.33 10.18
CA ASP A 202 -22.32 -14.59 9.43
C ASP A 202 -22.66 -14.50 7.93
N GLY A 203 -22.44 -13.32 7.33
CA GLY A 203 -22.82 -13.01 5.95
C GLY A 203 -21.88 -13.47 4.84
N ALA A 204 -20.72 -14.05 5.16
CA ALA A 204 -19.76 -14.48 4.15
C ALA A 204 -20.20 -15.78 3.48
N ASP A 205 -20.34 -15.76 2.15
CA ASP A 205 -20.61 -16.96 1.34
C ASP A 205 -19.40 -17.88 1.25
N VAL A 206 -18.19 -17.29 1.18
CA VAL A 206 -16.91 -18.01 1.10
C VAL A 206 -15.96 -17.44 2.15
N LYS A 207 -15.47 -18.32 3.04
CA LYS A 207 -14.48 -17.97 4.07
C LYS A 207 -13.14 -18.60 3.72
N LEU A 208 -12.10 -17.77 3.59
CA LEU A 208 -10.74 -18.18 3.26
C LEU A 208 -9.80 -17.84 4.41
N ASN A 209 -9.04 -18.84 4.85
CA ASN A 209 -7.96 -18.64 5.81
C ASN A 209 -6.63 -18.56 5.06
N ILE A 210 -5.85 -17.54 5.37
CA ILE A 210 -4.51 -17.31 4.84
C ILE A 210 -3.52 -17.60 5.94
N VAL A 211 -2.69 -18.62 5.72
CA VAL A 211 -1.60 -18.99 6.61
C VAL A 211 -0.30 -18.60 5.91
N LEU A 212 0.44 -17.65 6.48
CA LEU A 212 1.76 -17.29 5.94
C LEU A 212 2.81 -18.23 6.50
N GLY A 213 3.77 -18.55 5.66
CA GLY A 213 4.87 -19.43 6.01
C GLY A 213 6.12 -19.10 5.23
N LYS A 214 7.16 -19.90 5.47
CA LYS A 214 8.43 -19.76 4.79
C LYS A 214 9.03 -21.12 4.55
N ASN A 215 9.61 -21.33 3.38
CA ASN A 215 10.36 -22.53 3.06
C ASN A 215 11.68 -22.52 3.86
N VAL A 216 11.96 -23.61 4.56
CA VAL A 216 13.11 -23.74 5.47
C VAL A 216 14.47 -23.78 4.75
N THR A 217 14.48 -24.12 3.47
CA THR A 217 15.71 -24.30 2.68
C THR A 217 16.09 -23.03 1.92
N ASN A 218 15.15 -22.48 1.14
CA ASN A 218 15.41 -21.32 0.26
C ASN A 218 14.88 -19.99 0.82
N PHE A 219 14.24 -20.02 1.99
CA PHE A 219 13.69 -18.84 2.65
C PHE A 219 12.64 -18.07 1.83
N ASN A 220 12.01 -18.70 0.83
CA ASN A 220 10.91 -18.10 0.09
C ASN A 220 9.62 -18.16 0.92
N PHE A 221 8.76 -17.17 0.73
CA PHE A 221 7.47 -17.11 1.41
C PHE A 221 6.48 -18.08 0.79
N LEU A 222 5.59 -18.55 1.65
CA LEU A 222 4.52 -19.48 1.31
C LEU A 222 3.20 -18.89 1.77
N ILE A 223 2.15 -19.06 0.98
CA ILE A 223 0.77 -18.89 1.43
C ILE A 223 0.11 -20.26 1.37
N ASN A 224 -0.46 -20.71 2.50
CA ASN A 224 -1.08 -22.03 2.63
C ASN A 224 -0.15 -23.18 2.18
N GLY A 225 1.16 -23.03 2.44
CA GLY A 225 2.19 -24.01 2.09
C GLY A 225 2.71 -23.94 0.65
N VAL A 226 2.19 -23.04 -0.19
CA VAL A 226 2.56 -22.90 -1.60
C VAL A 226 3.34 -21.60 -1.84
N GLN A 227 4.44 -21.69 -2.58
CA GLN A 227 5.19 -20.52 -3.04
C GLN A 227 4.57 -20.00 -4.34
N TYR A 228 4.26 -18.69 -4.42
CA TYR A 228 3.93 -18.08 -5.70
C TYR A 228 5.16 -18.01 -6.61
N ILE A 229 4.98 -18.44 -7.87
CA ILE A 229 5.97 -18.33 -8.93
C ILE A 229 5.25 -17.78 -10.15
N SER A 230 5.69 -16.65 -10.68
CA SER A 230 5.04 -16.04 -11.85
C SER A 230 4.98 -17.04 -13.01
N PRO A 231 3.79 -17.27 -13.60
CA PRO A 231 3.64 -18.24 -14.68
C PRO A 231 4.19 -17.69 -15.99
N SER A 232 4.68 -18.55 -16.88
CA SER A 232 5.14 -18.13 -18.22
C SER A 232 4.01 -17.55 -19.07
N ILE A 233 2.78 -18.01 -18.86
CA ILE A 233 1.57 -17.46 -19.48
C ILE A 233 0.79 -16.70 -18.41
N PRO A 234 0.54 -15.39 -18.58
CA PRO A 234 -0.26 -14.61 -17.64
C PRO A 234 -1.62 -15.26 -17.35
N VAL A 235 -2.06 -15.22 -16.09
CA VAL A 235 -3.31 -15.87 -15.65
C VAL A 235 -4.52 -15.40 -16.48
N LEU A 236 -4.57 -14.14 -16.88
CA LEU A 236 -5.62 -13.63 -17.77
C LEU A 236 -5.67 -14.38 -19.11
N LEU A 237 -4.52 -14.64 -19.74
CA LEU A 237 -4.49 -15.39 -21.00
C LEU A 237 -4.90 -16.86 -20.80
N GLN A 238 -4.56 -17.46 -19.65
CA GLN A 238 -5.04 -18.81 -19.32
C GLN A 238 -6.58 -18.84 -19.23
N LEU A 239 -7.18 -17.85 -18.54
CA LEU A 239 -8.64 -17.72 -18.41
C LEU A 239 -9.34 -17.42 -19.74
N LEU A 240 -8.69 -16.70 -20.66
CA LEU A 240 -9.26 -16.39 -21.98
C LEU A 240 -9.14 -17.56 -22.98
N ASN A 241 -8.22 -18.49 -22.76
CA ASN A 241 -7.97 -19.62 -23.67
C ASN A 241 -8.90 -20.82 -23.43
N GLY A 242 -9.78 -20.77 -22.42
CA GLY A 242 -10.82 -21.77 -22.19
C GLY A 242 -11.32 -21.78 -20.75
N ASP A 243 -12.37 -22.57 -20.49
CA ASP A 243 -12.89 -22.83 -19.15
C ASP A 243 -11.92 -23.73 -18.37
N MET A 244 -10.87 -23.14 -17.80
CA MET A 244 -9.93 -23.83 -16.91
C MET A 244 -10.37 -23.72 -15.45
N SER A 245 -10.29 -24.83 -14.70
CA SER A 245 -10.41 -24.82 -13.24
C SER A 245 -9.13 -24.29 -12.58
N ALA A 246 -9.21 -23.79 -11.35
CA ALA A 246 -8.03 -23.30 -10.61
C ALA A 246 -6.88 -24.32 -10.52
N SER A 247 -7.19 -25.62 -10.42
CA SER A 247 -6.18 -26.70 -10.36
C SER A 247 -5.46 -26.93 -11.68
N GLU A 248 -6.03 -26.50 -12.80
CA GLU A 248 -5.43 -26.62 -14.14
C GLU A 248 -4.60 -25.39 -14.51
N MET A 249 -4.80 -24.28 -13.79
CA MET A 249 -4.08 -23.03 -14.01
C MET A 249 -2.72 -23.02 -13.33
N ALA A 250 -1.80 -22.24 -13.91
CA ALA A 250 -0.50 -21.93 -13.34
C ALA A 250 -0.49 -20.52 -12.72
N PRO A 251 0.23 -20.30 -11.60
CA PRO A 251 0.96 -21.31 -10.83
C PRO A 251 0.03 -22.18 -9.97
N ASN A 252 0.18 -23.49 -10.09
CA ASN A 252 -0.64 -24.47 -9.37
C ASN A 252 -0.52 -24.28 -7.85
N GLY A 253 -1.64 -24.29 -7.14
CA GLY A 253 -1.73 -24.10 -5.69
C GLY A 253 -1.78 -22.64 -5.23
N SER A 254 -1.57 -21.69 -6.14
CA SER A 254 -1.67 -20.25 -5.86
C SER A 254 -2.86 -19.58 -6.54
N ILE A 255 -3.69 -20.34 -7.29
CA ILE A 255 -4.93 -19.83 -7.91
C ILE A 255 -6.13 -20.25 -7.06
N TYR A 256 -6.99 -19.30 -6.70
CA TYR A 256 -8.20 -19.51 -5.93
C TYR A 256 -9.40 -19.05 -6.76
N SER A 257 -10.27 -19.98 -7.18
CA SER A 257 -11.48 -19.61 -7.91
C SER A 257 -12.49 -18.95 -6.97
N LEU A 258 -13.00 -17.79 -7.35
CA LEU A 258 -14.07 -17.12 -6.64
C LEU A 258 -15.35 -17.08 -7.48
N PRO A 259 -16.51 -17.46 -6.93
CA PRO A 259 -17.80 -17.35 -7.62
C PRO A 259 -18.20 -15.88 -7.83
N ARG A 260 -19.05 -15.59 -8.81
CA ARG A 260 -19.59 -14.23 -9.05
C ARG A 260 -20.60 -13.81 -7.98
N ASN A 261 -20.61 -12.53 -7.61
CA ASN A 261 -21.59 -11.86 -6.75
C ASN A 261 -21.74 -12.53 -5.37
N ARG A 262 -20.63 -12.84 -4.72
CA ARG A 262 -20.56 -13.46 -3.39
C ARG A 262 -19.74 -12.63 -2.43
N VAL A 263 -20.11 -12.67 -1.16
CA VAL A 263 -19.33 -12.06 -0.08
C VAL A 263 -18.19 -13.01 0.29
N ILE A 264 -16.97 -12.52 0.10
CA ILE A 264 -15.74 -13.25 0.42
C ILE A 264 -15.18 -12.69 1.71
N GLU A 265 -14.83 -13.56 2.65
CA GLU A 265 -14.12 -13.21 3.88
C GLU A 265 -12.73 -13.82 3.86
N ILE A 266 -11.71 -12.98 4.06
CA ILE A 266 -10.31 -13.41 4.16
C ILE A 266 -9.84 -13.14 5.59
N SER A 267 -9.36 -14.18 6.26
CA SER A 267 -8.73 -14.09 7.58
C SER A 267 -7.26 -14.48 7.49
N TRP A 268 -6.35 -13.59 7.91
CA TRP A 268 -4.96 -13.99 8.17
C TRP A 268 -4.90 -14.68 9.53
N ILE A 269 -4.45 -15.94 9.53
CA ILE A 269 -4.32 -16.73 10.75
C ILE A 269 -2.97 -16.40 11.42
N PRO A 270 -2.92 -16.24 12.74
CA PRO A 270 -1.65 -16.06 13.44
C PRO A 270 -0.63 -17.14 13.07
N ASP A 271 0.48 -16.72 12.47
CA ASP A 271 1.60 -17.60 12.12
C ASP A 271 2.93 -17.12 12.75
N PHE A 272 4.08 -17.62 12.28
CA PHE A 272 5.42 -17.17 12.68
C PHE A 272 6.23 -16.64 11.48
N SER A 273 5.57 -16.18 10.41
CA SER A 273 6.23 -15.62 9.24
C SER A 273 7.11 -14.43 9.65
N PRO A 274 8.42 -14.42 9.29
CA PRO A 274 9.32 -13.32 9.60
C PRO A 274 9.10 -12.14 8.65
N GLY A 275 9.60 -10.95 9.03
CA GLY A 275 9.48 -9.75 8.22
C GLY A 275 8.14 -9.02 8.38
N ARG A 276 7.39 -9.34 9.44
CA ARG A 276 6.19 -8.62 9.86
C ARG A 276 6.51 -7.18 10.27
N PRO A 277 5.51 -6.29 10.29
CA PRO A 277 4.14 -6.48 9.79
C PRO A 277 4.08 -6.61 8.26
N HIS A 278 3.10 -7.34 7.73
CA HIS A 278 2.92 -7.50 6.28
C HIS A 278 1.70 -6.69 5.80
N PRO A 279 1.88 -5.58 5.05
CA PRO A 279 0.78 -4.93 4.37
C PRO A 279 0.33 -5.80 3.20
N PHE A 280 -0.90 -6.29 3.22
CA PHE A 280 -1.50 -7.05 2.13
C PHE A 280 -2.39 -6.15 1.29
N HIS A 281 -2.20 -6.22 -0.03
CA HIS A 281 -2.93 -5.47 -1.03
C HIS A 281 -3.74 -6.42 -1.92
N LEU A 282 -4.99 -6.06 -2.21
CA LEU A 282 -5.87 -6.78 -3.13
C LEU A 282 -6.12 -5.92 -4.36
N HIS A 283 -5.80 -6.46 -5.54
CA HIS A 283 -6.10 -5.82 -6.81
C HIS A 283 -7.61 -5.91 -7.12
N GLY A 284 -8.11 -4.99 -7.94
CA GLY A 284 -9.49 -5.05 -8.47
C GLY A 284 -10.60 -4.67 -7.48
N HIS A 285 -10.29 -4.51 -6.19
CA HIS A 285 -11.29 -4.34 -5.12
C HIS A 285 -10.88 -3.31 -4.07
N LYS A 286 -11.90 -2.71 -3.45
CA LYS A 286 -11.82 -2.22 -2.07
C LYS A 286 -12.45 -3.27 -1.16
N PHE A 287 -11.98 -3.35 0.08
CA PHE A 287 -12.50 -4.27 1.07
C PHE A 287 -12.79 -3.57 2.39
N ALA A 288 -13.76 -4.09 3.12
CA ALA A 288 -14.08 -3.72 4.49
C ALA A 288 -13.12 -4.43 5.45
N VAL A 289 -12.40 -3.67 6.27
CA VAL A 289 -11.55 -4.23 7.35
C VAL A 289 -12.42 -4.47 8.58
N ILE A 290 -13.10 -5.62 8.60
CA ILE A 290 -14.01 -5.98 9.70
C ILE A 290 -13.26 -6.33 11.00
N ARG A 291 -11.95 -6.59 10.93
CA ARG A 291 -11.08 -6.71 12.11
C ARG A 291 -9.66 -6.28 11.76
N SER A 292 -9.21 -5.17 12.33
CA SER A 292 -7.85 -4.62 12.17
C SER A 292 -6.82 -5.32 13.06
N ALA A 293 -5.54 -5.15 12.73
CA ALA A 293 -4.44 -5.56 13.60
C ALA A 293 -4.51 -4.81 14.96
N GLY A 294 -4.11 -5.47 16.04
CA GLY A 294 -4.24 -4.95 17.40
C GLY A 294 -5.65 -5.04 17.99
N SER A 295 -6.66 -5.40 17.19
CA SER A 295 -8.04 -5.56 17.66
C SER A 295 -8.46 -7.02 17.83
N SER A 296 -9.24 -7.27 18.90
CA SER A 296 -9.93 -8.54 19.13
C SER A 296 -11.40 -8.50 18.75
N SER A 297 -11.97 -7.33 18.52
CA SER A 297 -13.37 -7.13 18.15
C SER A 297 -13.54 -7.07 16.64
N TYR A 298 -14.70 -7.52 16.18
CA TYR A 298 -15.15 -7.31 14.81
C TYR A 298 -16.02 -6.05 14.73
N ASN A 299 -15.82 -5.24 13.69
CA ASN A 299 -16.70 -4.14 13.34
C ASN A 299 -17.56 -4.54 12.13
N TYR A 300 -18.82 -4.88 12.42
CA TYR A 300 -19.87 -5.18 11.44
C TYR A 300 -20.84 -4.01 11.25
N ILE A 301 -20.48 -2.81 11.72
CA ILE A 301 -21.36 -1.62 11.66
C ILE A 301 -20.84 -0.67 10.59
N ASN A 302 -19.58 -0.24 10.71
CA ASN A 302 -18.97 0.78 9.85
C ASN A 302 -17.43 0.59 9.74
N PRO A 303 -16.95 -0.61 9.35
CA PRO A 303 -15.52 -0.84 9.13
C PRO A 303 -14.97 0.05 8.01
N VAL A 304 -13.73 0.52 8.14
CA VAL A 304 -13.05 1.26 7.07
C VAL A 304 -12.98 0.44 5.78
N LEU A 305 -13.24 1.10 4.65
CA LEU A 305 -13.00 0.56 3.32
C LEU A 305 -11.63 0.98 2.84
N ARG A 306 -10.82 0.03 2.36
CA ARG A 306 -9.48 0.31 1.82
C ARG A 306 -9.01 -0.78 0.86
N ASP A 307 -7.80 -0.67 0.31
CA ASP A 307 -7.22 -1.72 -0.56
C ASP A 307 -5.94 -2.34 -0.02
N THR A 308 -5.35 -1.78 1.04
CA THR A 308 -4.10 -2.30 1.62
C THR A 308 -4.18 -2.32 3.13
N VAL A 309 -4.12 -3.50 3.76
CA VAL A 309 -4.25 -3.65 5.22
C VAL A 309 -3.00 -4.25 5.85
N ASN A 310 -2.60 -3.72 6.99
CA ASN A 310 -1.56 -4.34 7.81
C ASN A 310 -2.10 -5.60 8.47
N THR A 311 -1.44 -6.76 8.29
CA THR A 311 -1.83 -8.02 8.94
C THR A 311 -1.34 -8.19 10.38
N GLY A 312 -0.55 -7.23 10.88
CA GLY A 312 -0.16 -7.14 12.28
C GLY A 312 1.02 -8.02 12.67
N PHE A 313 1.02 -8.45 13.93
CA PHE A 313 2.06 -9.25 14.58
C PHE A 313 1.49 -10.58 15.10
N LEU A 314 2.26 -11.29 15.92
CA LEU A 314 1.83 -12.56 16.51
C LEU A 314 0.58 -12.35 17.38
N GLY A 315 -0.47 -13.12 17.09
CA GLY A 315 -1.76 -13.06 17.80
C GLY A 315 -2.84 -12.28 17.06
N ASP A 316 -2.47 -11.47 16.07
CA ASP A 316 -3.44 -10.76 15.24
C ASP A 316 -4.16 -11.70 14.28
N ARG A 317 -5.46 -11.43 14.08
CA ARG A 317 -6.31 -12.15 13.12
C ARG A 317 -7.07 -11.14 12.27
N VAL A 318 -6.32 -10.42 11.45
CA VAL A 318 -6.88 -9.42 10.54
C VAL A 318 -7.86 -10.08 9.60
N THR A 319 -9.04 -9.49 9.45
CA THR A 319 -10.13 -10.04 8.65
C THR A 319 -10.72 -8.96 7.76
N ILE A 320 -10.83 -9.25 6.46
CA ILE A 320 -11.42 -8.35 5.47
C ILE A 320 -12.59 -9.01 4.74
N ARG A 321 -13.49 -8.20 4.18
CA ARG A 321 -14.55 -8.66 3.28
C ARG A 321 -14.69 -7.81 2.02
N PHE A 322 -15.01 -8.45 0.91
CA PHE A 322 -15.35 -7.80 -0.36
C PHE A 322 -16.39 -8.64 -1.12
N ILE A 323 -16.92 -8.09 -2.22
CA ILE A 323 -17.88 -8.77 -3.09
C ILE A 323 -17.19 -9.09 -4.41
N THR A 324 -17.45 -10.26 -4.97
CA THR A 324 -16.92 -10.65 -6.27
C THR A 324 -17.75 -10.12 -7.45
N ASP A 325 -17.72 -8.80 -7.63
CA ASP A 325 -18.46 -8.06 -8.67
C ASP A 325 -17.61 -7.70 -9.90
N ASN A 326 -16.35 -8.14 -9.97
CA ASN A 326 -15.37 -7.74 -10.97
C ASN A 326 -14.67 -8.96 -11.59
N PRO A 327 -15.20 -9.55 -12.69
CA PRO A 327 -14.61 -10.75 -13.29
C PRO A 327 -13.19 -10.51 -13.82
N GLY A 328 -12.23 -11.28 -13.29
CA GLY A 328 -10.82 -11.20 -13.68
C GLY A 328 -9.87 -11.97 -12.76
N PRO A 329 -8.60 -12.10 -13.13
CA PRO A 329 -7.55 -12.57 -12.23
C PRO A 329 -7.00 -11.41 -11.39
N TRP A 330 -7.19 -11.47 -10.07
CA TRP A 330 -6.77 -10.42 -9.13
C TRP A 330 -5.70 -10.91 -8.18
N LEU A 331 -4.57 -10.21 -8.13
CA LEU A 331 -3.46 -10.54 -7.23
C LEU A 331 -3.81 -10.11 -5.80
N LEU A 332 -3.61 -11.02 -4.84
CA LEU A 332 -3.55 -10.71 -3.41
C LEU A 332 -2.13 -11.00 -2.94
N HIS A 333 -1.43 -9.98 -2.47
CA HIS A 333 -0.02 -10.14 -2.11
C HIS A 333 0.42 -9.20 -1.00
N CYS A 334 1.54 -9.52 -0.36
CA CYS A 334 2.22 -8.53 0.47
C CYS A 334 2.84 -7.44 -0.42
N HIS A 335 2.60 -6.18 -0.09
CA HIS A 335 3.13 -5.03 -0.81
C HIS A 335 4.56 -4.65 -0.39
N ILE A 336 5.17 -5.43 0.51
CA ILE A 336 6.64 -5.43 0.62
C ILE A 336 7.15 -6.18 -0.62
N ASP A 337 7.73 -5.47 -1.56
CA ASP A 337 7.98 -6.02 -2.91
C ASP A 337 9.03 -7.14 -2.90
N TRP A 338 9.99 -7.05 -1.96
CA TRP A 338 10.92 -8.13 -1.67
C TRP A 338 10.24 -9.42 -1.23
N HIS A 339 9.08 -9.33 -0.56
CA HIS A 339 8.29 -10.46 -0.12
C HIS A 339 7.42 -11.01 -1.25
N LEU A 340 6.81 -10.15 -2.07
CA LEU A 340 6.13 -10.54 -3.31
C LEU A 340 7.10 -11.32 -4.22
N TYR A 341 8.27 -10.75 -4.51
CA TYR A 341 9.33 -11.39 -5.29
C TYR A 341 9.74 -12.75 -4.71
N SER A 342 9.76 -12.87 -3.38
CA SER A 342 10.08 -14.12 -2.69
C SER A 342 8.89 -15.07 -2.54
N GLY A 343 7.74 -14.79 -3.17
CA GLY A 343 6.61 -15.72 -3.29
C GLY A 343 5.38 -15.45 -2.40
N MET A 344 5.30 -14.32 -1.67
CA MET A 344 4.18 -14.00 -0.79
C MET A 344 2.97 -13.43 -1.56
N ALA A 345 2.38 -14.27 -2.43
CA ALA A 345 1.21 -13.90 -3.23
C ALA A 345 0.30 -15.10 -3.54
N LEU A 346 -0.92 -14.78 -3.95
CA LEU A 346 -1.84 -15.69 -4.62
C LEU A 346 -2.69 -14.88 -5.61
N VAL A 347 -3.41 -15.57 -6.49
CA VAL A 347 -4.32 -14.95 -7.47
C VAL A 347 -5.73 -15.48 -7.26
N PHE A 348 -6.69 -14.57 -7.19
CA PHE A 348 -8.10 -14.90 -7.30
C PHE A 348 -8.52 -14.95 -8.76
N ALA A 349 -8.97 -16.11 -9.23
CA ALA A 349 -9.65 -16.24 -10.50
C ALA A 349 -11.15 -15.98 -10.27
N GLU A 350 -11.53 -14.70 -10.29
CA GLU A 350 -12.86 -14.25 -9.96
C GLU A 350 -13.80 -14.35 -11.16
N ALA A 351 -14.95 -15.01 -10.93
CA ALA A 351 -16.01 -15.17 -11.92
C ALA A 351 -15.47 -15.61 -13.30
N SER A 352 -14.57 -16.61 -13.32
CA SER A 352 -13.78 -17.03 -14.49
C SER A 352 -14.58 -17.15 -15.79
N ARG A 353 -15.81 -17.67 -15.73
CA ARG A 353 -16.70 -17.86 -16.89
C ARG A 353 -17.10 -16.55 -17.58
N ASP A 354 -17.06 -15.44 -16.86
CA ASP A 354 -17.47 -14.12 -17.34
C ASP A 354 -16.29 -13.30 -17.87
N VAL A 355 -15.04 -13.73 -17.61
CA VAL A 355 -13.82 -12.96 -17.92
C VAL A 355 -13.69 -12.69 -19.42
N ALA A 356 -13.98 -13.67 -20.27
CA ALA A 356 -13.89 -13.51 -21.71
C ALA A 356 -14.87 -12.45 -22.26
N ALA A 357 -16.03 -12.29 -21.61
CA ALA A 357 -17.02 -11.30 -21.99
C ALA A 357 -16.72 -9.90 -21.42
N SER A 358 -16.09 -9.82 -20.24
CA SER A 358 -15.83 -8.54 -19.56
C SER A 358 -14.49 -7.89 -19.95
N GLN A 359 -13.50 -8.66 -20.43
CA GLN A 359 -12.13 -8.21 -20.64
C GLN A 359 -11.65 -8.44 -22.09
N PRO A 360 -12.19 -7.72 -23.10
CA PRO A 360 -11.71 -7.85 -24.47
C PRO A 360 -10.28 -7.30 -24.59
N LEU A 361 -9.34 -8.15 -25.01
CA LEU A 361 -7.95 -7.72 -25.25
C LEU A 361 -7.80 -6.96 -26.57
N SER A 362 -7.15 -5.81 -26.49
CA SER A 362 -6.70 -5.05 -27.65
C SER A 362 -5.64 -5.83 -28.45
N ASN A 363 -5.45 -5.46 -29.72
CA ASN A 363 -4.41 -6.09 -30.55
C ASN A 363 -3.01 -5.88 -29.98
N SER A 364 -2.70 -4.72 -29.38
CA SER A 364 -1.40 -4.48 -28.76
C SER A 364 -1.20 -5.36 -27.52
N SER A 365 -2.22 -5.54 -26.67
CA SER A 365 -2.16 -6.43 -25.51
C SER A 365 -1.87 -7.88 -25.90
N LYS A 366 -2.49 -8.36 -26.99
CA LYS A 366 -2.26 -9.73 -27.51
C LYS A 366 -0.83 -9.95 -28.01
N GLN A 367 -0.10 -8.90 -28.37
CA GLN A 367 1.27 -8.99 -28.89
C GLN A 367 2.33 -8.95 -27.79
N LEU A 368 1.98 -8.63 -26.55
CA LEU A 368 2.96 -8.48 -25.45
C LEU A 368 3.74 -9.77 -25.18
N CYS A 369 3.07 -10.92 -25.02
CA CYS A 369 3.74 -12.20 -24.77
C CYS A 369 4.63 -12.62 -25.95
N PRO A 370 4.13 -12.66 -27.22
CA PRO A 370 5.00 -12.98 -28.36
C PRO A 370 6.24 -12.09 -28.48
N ILE A 371 6.09 -10.78 -28.25
CA ILE A 371 7.21 -9.84 -28.29
C ILE A 371 8.19 -10.15 -27.16
N TYR A 372 7.72 -10.28 -25.92
CA TYR A 372 8.57 -10.56 -24.76
C TYR A 372 9.32 -11.89 -24.90
N ASP A 373 8.64 -12.95 -25.33
CA ASP A 373 9.21 -14.28 -25.51
C ASP A 373 10.27 -14.33 -26.65
N SER A 374 10.20 -13.38 -27.59
CA SER A 374 11.17 -13.25 -28.68
C SER A 374 12.43 -12.47 -28.31
N LEU A 375 12.48 -11.82 -27.13
CA LEU A 375 13.61 -11.01 -26.72
C LEU A 375 14.86 -11.88 -26.43
N PRO A 376 16.07 -11.47 -26.87
CA PRO A 376 17.30 -12.17 -26.56
C PRO A 376 17.54 -12.29 -25.04
N GLN A 377 17.95 -13.47 -24.56
CA GLN A 377 18.23 -13.68 -23.13
C GLN A 377 19.28 -12.74 -22.55
N GLN A 378 20.21 -12.26 -23.39
CA GLN A 378 21.23 -11.28 -23.02
C GLN A 378 20.63 -9.95 -22.52
N ASN A 379 19.43 -9.58 -22.98
CA ASN A 379 18.72 -8.38 -22.52
C ASN A 379 18.25 -8.48 -21.06
N PHE A 380 18.24 -9.68 -20.49
CA PHE A 380 17.82 -9.95 -19.12
C PHE A 380 19.00 -10.30 -18.19
N SER A 381 20.23 -10.26 -18.69
CA SER A 381 21.43 -10.51 -17.90
C SER A 381 21.89 -9.20 -17.25
N LEU A 382 22.11 -9.20 -15.94
CA LEU A 382 22.74 -8.07 -15.28
C LEU A 382 24.21 -7.98 -15.72
N PRO A 383 24.76 -6.79 -15.96
CA PRO A 383 26.20 -6.65 -16.08
C PRO A 383 26.87 -7.18 -14.79
N PRO A 384 28.06 -7.80 -14.89
CA PRO A 384 28.77 -8.27 -13.71
C PRO A 384 29.00 -7.10 -12.73
N PRO A 385 28.97 -7.36 -11.41
CA PRO A 385 29.27 -6.33 -10.43
C PRO A 385 30.69 -5.80 -10.68
N ASN A 386 30.81 -4.47 -10.83
CA ASN A 386 32.10 -3.77 -10.95
C ASN A 386 32.83 -3.68 -9.62
#